data_AF-B5AX17-F1
#
_entry.id   AF-B5AX17-F1
#
_cell.length_a   1.000
_cell.length_b   1.000
_cell.length_c   1.000
_cell.angle_alpha   90.00
_cell.angle_beta   90.00
_cell.angle_gamma   90.00
#
_symmetry.space_group_name_H-M   'P 1'
#
loop_
_entity.id
_entity.type
_entity.pdbx_description
1 polymer ?
#
loop_
_entity_poly.entity_id
_entity_poly.type
_entity_poly.pdbx_seq_one_letter_code
_entity_poly.pdbx_strand_id
1 'polypeptide(L)'
;MKNLSYTLLLLGLVSLSTLATEAEKNIETPQQVWITLGSDAYKLINQNHRAQFDLSQNNMLNADNSEIALVSMSEDKIDQLSELMHHKFNRCGGFFFHETFEQAQAFASAPAQIETQIMVNYTINNTSGVDALVSELSADNLANTVNTLSSFHNRYYNKQT
;
A
#
# COMPACT_ATOMS: atom_id res chain seq x y z
N MET A 1 -73.18 13.86 2.48
CA MET A 1 -73.59 15.28 2.62
C MET A 1 -73.65 15.60 4.11
N LYS A 2 -72.85 16.58 4.57
CA LYS A 2 -73.01 17.38 5.81
C LYS A 2 -72.90 16.62 7.15
N ASN A 3 -72.21 17.01 8.23
CA ASN A 3 -71.41 18.16 8.70
C ASN A 3 -70.62 17.64 9.94
N LEU A 4 -69.32 17.88 10.08
CA LEU A 4 -68.67 18.88 10.96
C LEU A 4 -69.23 19.06 12.39
N SER A 5 -68.45 18.66 13.41
CA SER A 5 -67.94 19.49 14.53
C SER A 5 -67.72 18.66 15.80
N TYR A 6 -66.55 18.77 16.47
CA TYR A 6 -66.41 19.10 17.91
C TYR A 6 -64.91 19.10 18.35
N THR A 7 -64.38 20.32 18.49
CA THR A 7 -63.71 20.93 19.66
C THR A 7 -62.64 20.18 20.48
N LEU A 8 -61.44 20.79 20.52
CA LEU A 8 -60.35 20.86 21.52
C LEU A 8 -60.30 19.88 22.72
N LEU A 9 -59.12 19.28 22.96
CA LEU A 9 -58.48 19.26 24.29
C LEU A 9 -56.95 19.03 24.20
N LEU A 10 -56.17 19.90 24.85
CA LEU A 10 -54.73 19.78 25.11
C LEU A 10 -54.44 18.65 26.13
N LEU A 11 -53.35 17.90 25.93
CA LEU A 11 -52.56 17.32 27.02
C LEU A 11 -51.16 16.95 26.51
N GLY A 12 -50.15 17.58 27.11
CA GLY A 12 -48.75 17.38 26.79
C GLY A 12 -48.20 16.05 27.29
N LEU A 13 -47.26 15.51 26.52
CA LEU A 13 -46.32 14.48 26.95
C LEU A 13 -44.95 14.93 26.45
N VAL A 14 -44.15 15.47 27.36
CA VAL A 14 -42.70 15.63 27.14
C VAL A 14 -42.10 14.24 27.33
N SER A 15 -41.87 13.54 26.22
CA SER A 15 -41.05 12.33 26.22
C SER A 15 -39.59 12.73 26.23
N LEU A 16 -38.95 12.57 27.39
CA LEU A 16 -37.51 12.65 27.55
C LEU A 16 -36.89 11.46 26.79
N SER A 17 -36.41 11.70 25.58
CA SER A 17 -35.68 10.70 24.79
C SER A 17 -34.21 10.75 25.17
N THR A 18 -33.76 9.79 25.97
CA THR A 18 -32.34 9.46 26.10
C THR A 18 -31.87 8.83 24.80
N LEU A 19 -31.21 9.59 23.93
CA LEU A 19 -30.44 9.03 22.83
C LEU A 19 -29.21 8.32 23.42
N ALA A 20 -29.26 6.99 23.47
CA ALA A 20 -28.06 6.19 23.60
C ALA A 20 -27.26 6.33 22.30
N THR A 21 -26.09 6.96 22.36
CA THR A 21 -25.14 6.98 21.25
C THR A 21 -24.44 5.63 21.24
N GLU A 22 -24.95 4.67 20.47
CA GLU A 22 -24.17 3.50 20.09
C GLU A 22 -23.10 3.96 19.09
N ALA A 23 -21.84 3.88 19.48
CA ALA A 23 -20.73 4.10 18.56
C ALA A 23 -20.73 2.95 17.54
N GLU A 24 -21.29 3.20 16.36
CA GLU A 24 -21.18 2.30 15.22
C GLU A 24 -19.70 2.12 14.88
N LYS A 25 -19.16 0.95 15.22
CA LYS A 25 -17.88 0.50 14.71
C LYS A 25 -18.06 0.26 13.22
N ASN A 26 -17.74 1.25 12.38
CA ASN A 26 -17.65 1.09 10.95
C ASN A 26 -16.70 -0.09 10.65
N ILE A 27 -17.27 -1.20 10.19
CA ILE A 27 -16.49 -2.28 9.60
C ILE A 27 -16.17 -1.79 8.19
N GLU A 28 -15.07 -1.06 8.03
CA GLU A 28 -14.54 -0.78 6.71
C GLU A 28 -14.16 -2.12 6.09
N THR A 29 -14.92 -2.53 5.07
CA THR A 29 -14.52 -3.64 4.20
C THR A 29 -13.15 -3.28 3.62
N PRO A 30 -12.14 -4.17 3.73
CA PRO A 30 -10.82 -3.88 3.21
C PRO A 30 -10.88 -3.45 1.75
N GLN A 31 -10.23 -2.34 1.41
CA GLN A 31 -10.22 -1.87 0.04
C GLN A 31 -9.52 -2.89 -0.86
N GLN A 32 -10.04 -3.06 -2.08
CA GLN A 32 -9.41 -3.87 -3.11
C GLN A 32 -8.40 -3.01 -3.86
N VAL A 33 -7.20 -3.54 -4.05
CA VAL A 33 -6.09 -2.86 -4.71
C VAL A 33 -5.53 -3.74 -5.81
N TRP A 34 -4.80 -3.13 -6.75
CA TRP A 34 -4.17 -3.85 -7.85
C TRP A 34 -2.67 -3.94 -7.64
N ILE A 35 -2.09 -5.10 -7.96
CA ILE A 35 -0.65 -5.28 -7.94
C ILE A 35 -0.14 -5.91 -9.22
N THR A 36 1.10 -5.60 -9.56
CA THR A 36 1.87 -6.33 -10.57
C THR A 36 3.05 -7.04 -9.90
N LEU A 37 3.24 -8.32 -10.22
CA LEU A 37 4.30 -9.16 -9.66
C LEU A 37 4.82 -10.15 -10.71
N GLY A 38 6.01 -10.71 -10.47
CA GLY A 38 6.55 -11.77 -11.35
C GLY A 38 5.66 -13.01 -11.36
N SER A 39 5.57 -13.69 -12.51
CA SER A 39 4.75 -14.90 -12.63
C SER A 39 5.20 -16.05 -11.74
N ASP A 40 6.48 -16.07 -11.36
CA ASP A 40 7.05 -17.01 -10.38
C ASP A 40 6.41 -16.85 -9.00
N ALA A 41 6.29 -15.62 -8.53
CA ALA A 41 5.65 -15.29 -7.26
C ALA A 41 4.15 -15.57 -7.30
N TYR A 42 3.47 -15.19 -8.38
CA TYR A 42 2.07 -15.55 -8.57
C TYR A 42 1.82 -17.06 -8.50
N LYS A 43 2.64 -17.86 -9.21
CA LYS A 43 2.52 -19.32 -9.22
C LYS A 43 2.70 -19.91 -7.81
N LEU A 44 3.70 -19.46 -7.06
CA LEU A 44 3.91 -19.92 -5.68
C LEU A 44 2.75 -19.55 -4.76
N ILE A 45 2.24 -18.33 -4.85
CA ILE A 45 1.13 -17.85 -4.00
C ILE A 45 -0.14 -18.63 -4.33
N ASN A 46 -0.47 -18.78 -5.61
CA ASN A 46 -1.68 -19.50 -6.03
C ASN A 46 -1.62 -21.00 -5.69
N GLN A 47 -0.44 -21.60 -5.60
CA GLN A 47 -0.28 -23.01 -5.25
C GLN A 47 -0.29 -23.25 -3.74
N ASN A 48 0.41 -22.41 -2.96
CA ASN A 48 0.72 -22.71 -1.56
C ASN A 48 0.05 -21.75 -0.56
N HIS A 49 -0.42 -20.59 -1.01
CA HIS A 49 -0.93 -19.52 -0.15
C HIS A 49 -2.26 -18.92 -0.64
N ARG A 50 -2.99 -19.62 -1.51
CA ARG A 50 -4.24 -19.11 -2.11
C ARG A 50 -5.27 -18.66 -1.08
N ALA A 51 -5.46 -19.45 -0.02
CA ALA A 51 -6.41 -19.14 1.04
C ALA A 51 -6.03 -17.90 1.87
N GLN A 52 -4.74 -17.52 1.89
CA GLN A 52 -4.25 -16.38 2.65
C GLN A 52 -4.39 -15.06 1.88
N PHE A 53 -4.09 -15.08 0.58
CA PHE A 53 -4.01 -13.86 -0.24
C PHE A 53 -5.18 -13.64 -1.19
N ASP A 54 -5.85 -14.72 -1.62
CA ASP A 54 -6.96 -14.70 -2.58
C ASP A 54 -6.72 -13.76 -3.78
N LEU A 55 -5.59 -13.98 -4.47
CA LEU A 55 -5.24 -13.20 -5.65
C LEU A 55 -6.28 -13.45 -6.76
N SER A 56 -7.07 -12.42 -7.06
CA SER A 56 -8.18 -12.46 -8.01
C SER A 56 -7.84 -11.69 -9.29
N GLN A 57 -8.65 -11.85 -10.35
CA GLN A 57 -8.50 -11.12 -11.63
C GLN A 57 -7.09 -11.22 -12.24
N ASN A 58 -6.72 -12.40 -12.71
CA ASN A 58 -5.40 -12.62 -13.31
C ASN A 58 -5.38 -12.27 -14.80
N ASN A 59 -4.59 -11.27 -15.16
CA ASN A 59 -4.06 -11.14 -16.51
C ASN A 59 -2.54 -11.38 -16.49
N MET A 60 -2.11 -12.42 -17.21
CA MET A 60 -0.68 -12.64 -17.46
C MET A 60 -0.28 -11.84 -18.70
N LEU A 61 0.68 -10.94 -18.53
CA LEU A 61 1.22 -10.10 -19.59
C LEU A 61 2.67 -10.47 -19.86
N ASN A 62 3.02 -10.60 -21.13
CA ASN A 62 4.42 -10.81 -21.54
C ASN A 62 5.09 -9.44 -21.63
N ALA A 63 6.14 -9.22 -20.85
CA ALA A 63 6.96 -8.02 -20.87
C ALA A 63 8.41 -8.44 -21.11
N ASP A 64 8.97 -8.10 -22.27
CA ASP A 64 10.37 -8.29 -22.70
C ASP A 64 11.18 -9.31 -21.87
N ASN A 65 11.10 -10.58 -22.25
CA ASN A 65 11.75 -11.74 -21.62
C ASN A 65 11.25 -12.14 -20.21
N SER A 66 10.15 -11.58 -19.74
CA SER A 66 9.52 -11.91 -18.47
C SER A 66 7.99 -11.96 -18.57
N GLU A 67 7.36 -12.65 -17.63
CA GLU A 67 5.91 -12.78 -17.54
C GLU A 67 5.44 -12.08 -16.25
N ILE A 68 4.63 -11.04 -16.39
CA ILE A 68 4.09 -10.24 -15.30
C ILE A 68 2.66 -10.70 -15.03
N ALA A 69 2.36 -11.05 -13.77
CA ALA A 69 1.01 -11.25 -13.30
C ALA A 69 0.43 -9.92 -12.83
N LEU A 70 -0.74 -9.56 -13.35
CA LEU A 70 -1.55 -8.45 -12.88
C LEU A 70 -2.76 -9.04 -12.16
N VAL A 71 -2.92 -8.70 -10.88
CA VAL A 71 -3.92 -9.30 -9.98
C VAL A 71 -4.50 -8.26 -9.02
N SER A 72 -5.71 -8.50 -8.55
CA SER A 72 -6.33 -7.77 -7.45
C SER A 72 -6.25 -8.54 -6.13
N MET A 73 -6.13 -7.80 -5.03
CA MET A 73 -6.14 -8.37 -3.68
C MET A 73 -6.65 -7.37 -2.64
N SER A 74 -6.91 -7.87 -1.45
CA SER A 74 -7.27 -7.05 -0.29
C SER A 74 -6.05 -6.27 0.23
N GLU A 75 -6.20 -4.96 0.44
CA GLU A 75 -5.12 -4.06 0.87
C GLU A 75 -4.52 -4.47 2.23
N ASP A 76 -5.35 -5.00 3.14
CA ASP A 76 -4.91 -5.46 4.47
C ASP A 76 -3.93 -6.65 4.42
N LYS A 77 -3.69 -7.25 3.25
CA LYS A 77 -2.73 -8.35 3.03
C LYS A 77 -1.39 -7.89 2.45
N ILE A 78 -1.21 -6.61 2.15
CA ILE A 78 0.01 -6.06 1.52
C ILE A 78 1.27 -6.29 2.38
N ASP A 79 1.18 -6.09 3.69
CA ASP A 79 2.31 -6.31 4.60
C ASP A 79 2.72 -7.80 4.64
N GLN A 80 1.73 -8.69 4.74
CA GLN A 80 1.96 -10.15 4.74
C GLN A 80 2.53 -10.62 3.41
N LEU A 81 2.11 -10.01 2.29
CA LEU A 81 2.65 -10.32 0.98
C LEU A 81 4.12 -9.89 0.92
N SER A 82 4.46 -8.69 1.38
CA SER A 82 5.84 -8.20 1.42
C SER A 82 6.75 -9.12 2.24
N GLU A 83 6.28 -9.63 3.39
CA GLU A 83 7.00 -10.60 4.21
C GLU A 83 7.23 -11.94 3.47
N LEU A 84 6.19 -12.46 2.80
CA LEU A 84 6.32 -13.65 1.96
C LEU A 84 7.35 -13.44 0.84
N MET A 85 7.28 -12.29 0.17
CA MET A 85 8.20 -11.93 -0.92
C MET A 85 9.65 -11.83 -0.43
N HIS A 86 9.87 -11.26 0.74
CA HIS A 86 11.17 -11.20 1.37
C HIS A 86 11.72 -12.61 1.66
N HIS A 87 10.96 -13.46 2.35
CA HIS A 87 11.45 -14.77 2.79
C HIS A 87 11.54 -15.83 1.69
N LYS A 88 10.66 -15.78 0.67
CA LYS A 88 10.63 -16.78 -0.40
C LYS A 88 11.44 -16.38 -1.63
N PHE A 89 11.57 -15.08 -1.89
CA PHE A 89 12.20 -14.57 -3.12
C PHE A 89 13.37 -13.62 -2.86
N ASN A 90 13.67 -13.25 -1.61
CA ASN A 90 14.67 -12.22 -1.27
C ASN A 90 14.37 -10.86 -1.93
N ARG A 91 13.08 -10.52 -2.10
CA ARG A 91 12.61 -9.25 -2.67
C ARG A 91 11.98 -8.41 -1.56
N CYS A 92 12.53 -7.23 -1.25
CA CYS A 92 12.09 -6.38 -0.12
C CYS A 92 10.62 -5.91 -0.17
N GLY A 93 9.98 -6.02 -1.34
CA GLY A 93 8.52 -5.87 -1.50
C GLY A 93 8.02 -6.81 -2.59
N GLY A 94 8.71 -6.86 -3.73
CA GLY A 94 8.51 -7.92 -4.74
C GLY A 94 7.29 -7.79 -5.64
N PHE A 95 6.51 -6.72 -5.48
CA PHE A 95 5.40 -6.31 -6.33
C PHE A 95 5.36 -4.78 -6.46
N PHE A 96 4.59 -4.27 -7.43
CA PHE A 96 4.23 -2.85 -7.51
C PHE A 96 2.76 -2.69 -7.16
N PHE A 97 2.46 -1.68 -6.34
CA PHE A 97 1.11 -1.29 -5.96
C PHE A 97 0.51 -0.31 -6.97
N HIS A 98 -0.77 -0.47 -7.27
CA HIS A 98 -1.55 0.40 -8.14
C HIS A 98 -2.94 0.62 -7.53
N GLU A 99 -3.44 1.85 -7.62
CA GLU A 99 -4.79 2.18 -7.13
C GLU A 99 -5.87 1.60 -8.06
N THR A 100 -5.58 1.52 -9.36
CA THR A 100 -6.55 1.05 -10.36
C THR A 100 -5.98 -0.01 -11.30
N PHE A 101 -6.88 -0.75 -11.94
CA PHE A 101 -6.53 -1.73 -12.96
C PHE A 101 -5.79 -1.10 -14.13
N GLU A 102 -6.22 0.09 -14.56
CA GLU A 102 -5.66 0.81 -15.70
C GLU A 102 -4.22 1.22 -15.42
N GLN A 103 -3.92 1.67 -14.19
CA GLN A 103 -2.55 1.97 -13.76
C GLN A 103 -1.68 0.70 -13.80
N ALA A 104 -2.18 -0.41 -13.23
CA ALA A 104 -1.46 -1.68 -13.24
C ALA A 104 -1.21 -2.19 -14.68
N GLN A 105 -2.20 -2.07 -15.56
CA GLN A 105 -2.10 -2.53 -16.94
C GLN A 105 -1.14 -1.65 -17.74
N ALA A 106 -1.21 -0.33 -17.57
CA ALA A 106 -0.27 0.60 -18.19
C ALA A 106 1.16 0.30 -17.75
N PHE A 107 1.38 0.05 -16.45
CA PHE A 107 2.68 -0.31 -15.92
C PHE A 107 3.20 -1.63 -16.52
N ALA A 108 2.38 -2.68 -16.54
CA ALA A 108 2.79 -4.00 -17.03
C ALA A 108 2.95 -4.07 -18.56
N SER A 109 2.29 -3.19 -19.31
CA SER A 109 2.37 -3.13 -20.77
C SER A 109 3.37 -2.11 -21.28
N ALA A 110 3.97 -1.30 -20.38
CA ALA A 110 4.99 -0.35 -20.76
C ALA A 110 6.17 -1.15 -21.33
N PRO A 111 6.63 -0.85 -22.56
CA PRO A 111 7.84 -1.47 -23.08
C PRO A 111 8.97 -1.13 -22.11
N ALA A 112 9.90 -2.07 -21.90
CA ALA A 112 11.11 -1.72 -21.18
C ALA A 112 11.76 -0.57 -21.97
N GLN A 113 11.74 0.65 -21.41
CA GLN A 113 12.49 1.75 -21.98
C GLN A 113 13.96 1.43 -21.77
N ILE A 114 14.51 0.60 -22.66
CA ILE A 114 15.92 0.53 -22.90
C ILE A 114 16.23 1.82 -23.65
N GLU A 115 16.30 2.92 -22.91
CA GLU A 115 16.93 4.12 -23.41
C GLU A 115 18.30 3.68 -23.91
N THR A 116 18.65 4.05 -25.14
CA THR A 116 20.02 3.91 -25.63
C THR A 116 20.90 4.61 -24.61
N GLN A 117 21.59 3.81 -23.79
CA GLN A 117 22.39 4.34 -22.70
C GLN A 117 23.35 5.35 -23.30
N ILE A 118 23.16 6.62 -22.98
CA ILE A 118 24.21 7.61 -23.18
C ILE A 118 25.36 7.07 -22.34
N MET A 119 26.44 6.65 -23.00
CA MET A 119 27.63 6.21 -22.27
C MET A 119 28.21 7.43 -21.55
N VAL A 120 27.80 7.60 -20.31
CA VAL A 120 28.37 8.59 -19.41
C VAL A 120 29.67 8.01 -18.88
N ASN A 121 30.79 8.65 -19.23
CA ASN A 121 32.08 8.30 -18.68
C ASN A 121 32.24 8.94 -17.29
N TYR A 122 31.96 8.17 -16.24
CA TYR A 122 32.23 8.58 -14.87
C TYR A 122 33.73 8.48 -14.58
N THR A 123 34.31 9.55 -14.03
CA THR A 123 35.72 9.59 -13.64
C THR A 123 35.85 9.87 -12.15
N ILE A 124 36.89 9.33 -11.52
CA ILE A 124 37.25 9.62 -10.13
C ILE A 124 38.32 10.70 -10.17
N ASN A 125 37.92 11.97 -10.17
CA ASN A 125 38.81 13.11 -10.41
C ASN A 125 38.62 14.30 -9.45
N ASN A 126 37.89 14.12 -8.34
CA ASN A 126 37.62 15.18 -7.37
C ASN A 126 38.04 14.79 -5.94
N THR A 127 39.30 14.38 -5.78
CA THR A 127 39.82 13.90 -4.49
C THR A 127 39.68 14.94 -3.38
N SER A 128 39.99 16.21 -3.64
CA SER A 128 39.88 17.27 -2.64
C SER A 128 38.45 17.47 -2.13
N GLY A 129 37.45 17.40 -3.02
CA GLY A 129 36.05 17.47 -2.63
C GLY A 129 35.60 16.26 -1.82
N VAL A 130 36.04 15.06 -2.21
CA VAL A 130 35.76 13.82 -1.46
C VAL A 130 36.38 13.89 -0.07
N ASP A 131 37.67 14.26 0.04
CA ASP A 131 38.38 14.35 1.31
C ASP A 131 37.72 15.36 2.25
N ALA A 132 37.32 16.53 1.73
CA ALA A 132 36.59 17.52 2.50
C ALA A 132 35.26 16.96 3.04
N LEU A 133 34.43 16.33 2.20
CA LEU A 133 33.14 15.78 2.62
C LEU A 133 33.28 14.59 3.59
N VAL A 134 34.27 13.72 3.38
CA VAL A 134 34.54 12.59 4.27
C VAL A 134 35.01 13.06 5.64
N SER A 135 35.78 14.15 5.71
CA SER A 135 36.24 14.72 6.99
C SER A 135 35.13 15.28 7.87
N GLU A 136 33.97 15.63 7.28
CA GLU A 136 32.78 16.12 8.00
C GLU A 136 31.89 14.99 8.53
N LEU A 137 32.20 13.72 8.24
CA LEU A 137 31.42 12.58 8.73
C LEU A 137 31.59 12.42 10.24
N SER A 138 30.47 12.40 10.95
CA SER A 138 30.42 12.13 12.39
C SER A 138 29.69 10.82 12.67
N ALA A 139 30.41 9.85 13.24
CA ALA A 139 29.84 8.58 13.68
C ALA A 139 28.73 8.79 14.72
N ASP A 140 28.90 9.78 15.61
CA ASP A 140 27.89 10.12 16.63
C ASP A 140 26.60 10.64 15.99
N ASN A 141 26.69 11.47 14.94
CA ASN A 141 25.50 11.95 14.23
C ASN A 141 24.74 10.80 13.54
N LEU A 142 25.47 9.83 12.97
CA LEU A 142 24.87 8.63 12.38
C LEU A 142 24.19 7.76 13.45
N ALA A 143 24.87 7.53 14.57
CA ALA A 143 24.31 6.78 15.70
C ALA A 143 23.06 7.46 16.27
N ASN A 144 23.08 8.78 16.44
CA ASN A 144 21.93 9.56 16.90
C ASN A 144 20.75 9.46 15.94
N THR A 145 20.99 9.47 14.64
CA THR A 145 19.95 9.26 13.63
C THR A 145 19.30 7.89 13.80
N VAL A 146 20.11 6.83 13.92
CA VAL A 146 19.60 5.47 14.13
C VAL A 146 18.80 5.36 15.43
N ASN A 147 19.34 5.89 16.54
CA ASN A 147 18.69 5.86 17.84
C ASN A 147 17.34 6.59 17.82
N THR A 148 17.30 7.77 17.20
CA THR A 148 16.07 8.56 17.07
C THR A 148 15.03 7.85 16.21
N LEU A 149 15.43 7.32 15.05
CA LEU A 149 14.49 6.60 14.17
C LEU A 149 14.06 5.25 14.73
N SER A 150 14.84 4.66 15.64
CA SER A 150 14.51 3.38 16.28
C SER A 150 13.70 3.54 17.57
N SER A 151 13.58 4.74 18.11
CA SER A 151 12.77 4.99 19.31
C SER A 151 11.27 5.10 19.01
N PHE A 152 10.87 5.25 17.76
CA PHE A 152 9.47 5.17 17.36
C PHE A 152 8.95 3.75 17.49
N HIS A 153 7.68 3.59 17.86
CA HIS A 153 7.05 2.26 17.92
C HIS A 153 7.05 1.57 16.54
N ASN A 154 6.77 2.34 15.49
CA ASN A 154 6.95 1.96 14.09
C ASN A 154 7.23 3.22 13.25
N ARG A 155 7.64 3.04 11.99
CA ARG A 155 7.88 4.15 11.03
C ARG A 155 6.91 4.10 9.86
N TYR A 156 5.67 3.68 10.11
CA TYR A 156 4.66 3.52 9.06
C TYR A 156 4.05 4.87 8.69
N TYR A 157 3.96 5.18 7.39
CA TYR A 157 3.67 6.53 6.87
C TYR A 157 2.30 7.11 7.28
N ASN A 158 1.35 6.26 7.70
CA ASN A 158 0.00 6.66 8.12
C ASN A 158 -0.22 6.64 9.65
N LYS A 159 0.83 6.41 10.44
CA LYS A 159 0.76 6.42 11.91
C LYS A 159 1.40 7.70 12.45
N GLN A 160 0.71 8.37 13.38
CA GLN A 160 1.31 9.43 14.16
C GLN A 160 2.00 8.80 15.39
N THR A 161 3.32 8.96 15.44
CA THR A 161 4.28 8.70 16.55
C THR A 161 4.04 7.50 17.47
#